data_AF-A0A928JZF3-F1
#
_entry.id   AF-A0A928JZF3-F1
#
_cell.length_a   1.000
_cell.length_b   1.000
_cell.length_c   1.000
_cell.angle_alpha   90.00
_cell.angle_beta   90.00
_cell.angle_gamma   90.00
#
_symmetry.space_group_name_H-M   'P 1'
#
loop_
_entity.id
_entity.type
_entity.pdbx_description
1 polymer ?
#
loop_
_entity_poly.entity_id
_entity_poly.type
_entity_poly.pdbx_seq_one_letter_code
_entity_poly.pdbx_strand_id
1 'polypeptide(L)'
;MKIKKGFAKRKIGSRYVVVTTGELSHEMNIIIEMNDTSSDIWDMLEKEMSIEETAKALAEKYEIPYEKALSDTKTLVEKMQETGIFES
;
A
#
# COMPACT_ATOMS: atom_id res chain seq x y z
N MET A 1 9.84 4.41 3.57
CA MET A 1 8.64 5.09 4.13
C MET A 1 7.99 4.12 5.10
N LYS A 2 7.25 4.59 6.12
CA LYS A 2 6.73 3.71 7.16
C LYS A 2 5.21 3.89 7.36
N ILE A 3 4.47 2.80 7.22
CA ILE A 3 3.02 2.76 7.46
C ILE A 3 2.76 2.82 8.97
N LYS A 4 1.79 3.62 9.41
CA LYS A 4 1.40 3.69 10.84
C LYS A 4 1.00 2.32 11.36
N LYS A 5 1.25 2.06 12.64
CA LYS A 5 0.69 0.90 13.33
C LYS A 5 -0.83 1.02 13.42
N GLY A 6 -1.52 -0.11 13.44
CA GLY A 6 -2.98 -0.15 13.58
C GLY A 6 -3.73 -0.39 12.27
N PHE A 7 -3.05 -0.61 11.14
CA PHE A 7 -3.67 -1.15 9.94
C PHE A 7 -3.60 -2.68 9.93
N ALA A 8 -4.68 -3.32 9.48
CA ALA A 8 -4.75 -4.75 9.29
C ALA A 8 -5.19 -5.07 7.86
N LYS A 9 -4.31 -5.73 7.11
CA LYS A 9 -4.64 -6.29 5.80
C LYS A 9 -5.36 -7.64 5.97
N ARG A 10 -6.43 -7.85 5.21
CA ARG A 10 -7.26 -9.06 5.19
C ARG A 10 -7.61 -9.44 3.74
N LYS A 11 -7.71 -10.74 3.47
CA LYS A 11 -8.23 -11.26 2.21
C LYS A 11 -9.68 -11.70 2.40
N ILE A 12 -10.58 -11.21 1.56
CA ILE A 12 -12.01 -11.55 1.60
C ILE A 12 -12.39 -12.06 0.21
N GLY A 13 -12.55 -13.37 0.04
CA GLY A 13 -12.75 -13.97 -1.27
C GLY A 13 -11.58 -13.65 -2.22
N SER A 14 -11.87 -12.99 -3.34
CA SER A 14 -10.88 -12.58 -4.35
C SER A 14 -10.33 -11.16 -4.16
N ARG A 15 -10.75 -10.42 -3.12
CA ARG A 15 -10.30 -9.04 -2.87
C ARG A 15 -9.44 -8.93 -1.63
N TYR A 16 -8.62 -7.89 -1.59
CA TYR A 16 -7.86 -7.50 -0.40
C TYR A 16 -8.46 -6.23 0.20
N VAL A 17 -8.48 -6.16 1.53
CA VAL A 17 -8.98 -4.99 2.25
C VAL A 17 -8.00 -4.64 3.36
N VAL A 18 -7.68 -3.37 3.51
CA VAL A 18 -6.99 -2.84 4.69
C VAL A 18 -7.99 -2.08 5.54
N VAL A 19 -7.99 -2.36 6.84
CA VAL A 19 -8.86 -1.68 7.81
C VAL A 19 -8.03 -1.14 8.97
N THR A 20 -8.48 -0.04 9.58
CA THR A 20 -7.92 0.43 10.85
C THR A 20 -8.41 -0.45 12.01
N THR A 21 -7.56 -0.64 13.02
CA THR A 21 -7.78 -1.51 14.17
C THR A 21 -7.13 -0.91 15.42
N GLY A 22 -7.61 -1.31 16.61
CA GLY A 22 -7.08 -0.83 17.89
C GLY A 22 -7.24 0.69 18.05
N GLU A 23 -6.28 1.34 18.70
CA GLU A 23 -6.29 2.80 18.93
C GLU A 23 -6.47 3.61 17.64
N LEU A 24 -5.84 3.17 16.54
CA LEU A 24 -5.97 3.87 15.26
C LEU A 24 -7.42 3.89 14.75
N SER A 25 -8.23 2.88 15.09
CA SER A 25 -9.65 2.86 14.72
C SER A 25 -10.51 3.86 15.49
N HIS A 26 -10.05 4.32 16.66
CA HIS A 26 -10.69 5.40 17.41
C HIS A 26 -10.34 6.79 16.86
N GLU A 27 -9.15 6.93 16.27
CA GLU A 27 -8.70 8.17 15.63
C GLU A 27 -9.23 8.32 14.20
N MET A 28 -9.25 7.23 13.44
CA MET A 28 -9.64 7.21 12.03
C MET A 28 -10.26 5.88 11.62
N ASN A 29 -11.38 5.93 10.90
CA ASN A 29 -12.06 4.74 10.39
C ASN A 29 -11.84 4.64 8.87
N ILE A 30 -10.79 3.92 8.48
CA ILE A 30 -10.43 3.72 7.07
C ILE A 30 -10.67 2.27 6.67
N ILE A 31 -11.30 2.11 5.50
CA ILE A 31 -11.40 0.85 4.76
C ILE A 31 -10.87 1.10 3.35
N ILE A 32 -9.84 0.37 2.95
CA ILE A 32 -9.25 0.46 1.61
C ILE A 32 -9.46 -0.88 0.92
N GLU A 33 -10.23 -0.88 -0.17
CA GLU A 33 -10.31 -2.03 -1.06
C GLU A 33 -9.14 -1.99 -2.05
N MET A 34 -8.46 -3.12 -2.19
CA MET A 34 -7.27 -3.27 -3.01
C MET A 34 -7.46 -4.37 -4.03
N ASN A 35 -7.00 -4.10 -5.25
CA ASN A 35 -6.72 -5.13 -6.25
C ASN A 35 -5.36 -5.82 -5.96
N ASP A 36 -4.99 -6.81 -6.75
CA ASP A 36 -3.75 -7.58 -6.52
C ASP A 36 -2.49 -6.71 -6.58
N THR A 37 -2.41 -5.76 -7.51
CA THR A 37 -1.25 -4.85 -7.65
C THR A 37 -1.10 -3.92 -6.45
N SER A 38 -2.19 -3.28 -5.99
CA SER A 38 -2.16 -2.42 -4.80
C SER A 38 -1.89 -3.20 -3.52
N SER A 39 -2.39 -4.44 -3.45
CA SER A 39 -2.09 -5.39 -2.39
C SER A 39 -0.59 -5.70 -2.32
N ASP A 40 0.06 -5.94 -3.46
CA ASP A 40 1.51 -6.18 -3.52
C ASP A 40 2.33 -4.95 -3.12
N ILE A 41 1.95 -3.77 -3.63
CA ILE A 41 2.62 -2.52 -3.27
C ILE A 41 2.52 -2.29 -1.76
N TRP A 42 1.34 -2.52 -1.15
CA TRP A 42 1.19 -2.45 0.31
C TRP A 42 2.18 -3.34 1.04
N ASP A 43 2.33 -4.60 0.63
CA ASP A 43 3.22 -5.56 1.30
C ASP A 43 4.70 -5.17 1.18
N MET A 44 5.08 -4.52 0.08
CA MET A 44 6.44 -4.00 -0.11
C MET A 44 6.69 -2.76 0.77
N LEU A 45 5.71 -1.85 0.83
CA LEU A 45 5.78 -0.66 1.69
C LEU A 45 5.73 -0.99 3.19
N GLU A 46 5.01 -2.04 3.58
CA GLU A 46 4.99 -2.54 4.96
C GLU A 46 6.37 -3.10 5.38
N LYS A 47 7.17 -3.57 4.42
CA LYS A 47 8.59 -3.93 4.60
C LYS A 47 9.53 -2.74 4.50
N GLU A 48 8.99 -1.53 4.55
CA GLU A 48 9.71 -0.25 4.51
C GLU A 48 10.51 0.01 3.23
N MET A 49 10.22 -0.70 2.14
CA MET A 49 10.85 -0.45 0.83
C MET A 49 10.60 0.99 0.36
N SER A 50 11.57 1.55 -0.36
CA SER A 50 11.43 2.83 -1.07
C SER A 50 10.46 2.72 -2.26
N ILE A 51 10.06 3.86 -2.81
CA ILE A 51 9.18 3.92 -4.00
C ILE A 51 9.89 3.25 -5.19
N GLU A 52 11.18 3.52 -5.36
CA GLU A 52 12.02 3.01 -6.45
C GLU A 52 12.24 1.50 -6.32
N GLU A 53 12.51 1.00 -5.11
CA GLU A 53 12.64 -0.45 -4.85
C GLU A 53 11.33 -1.19 -5.10
N THR A 54 10.22 -0.60 -4.65
CA THR A 54 8.88 -1.15 -4.87
C THR A 54 8.54 -1.19 -6.35
N ALA A 55 8.79 -0.09 -7.08
CA ALA A 55 8.56 -0.02 -8.52
C ALA A 55 9.42 -1.03 -9.29
N LYS A 56 10.69 -1.21 -8.91
CA LYS A 56 11.57 -2.21 -9.51
C LYS A 56 11.05 -3.63 -9.29
N ALA A 57 10.70 -3.98 -8.05
CA ALA A 57 10.15 -5.30 -7.73
C ALA A 57 8.82 -5.56 -8.45
N LEU A 58 7.98 -4.53 -8.61
CA LEU A 58 6.72 -4.62 -9.33
C LEU A 58 6.94 -4.81 -10.85
N ALA A 59 7.88 -4.08 -11.43
CA ALA A 59 8.26 -4.22 -12.84
C ALA A 59 8.77 -5.63 -13.16
N GLU A 60 9.62 -6.19 -12.29
CA GLU A 60 10.11 -7.56 -12.39
C GLU A 60 8.97 -8.58 -12.23
N LYS A 61 8.09 -8.40 -11.23
CA LYS A 61 6.98 -9.32 -10.95
C LYS A 61 5.96 -9.42 -12.09
N TYR A 62 5.63 -8.28 -12.70
CA TYR A 62 4.57 -8.18 -13.71
C TYR A 62 5.11 -8.11 -15.14
N GLU A 63 6.42 -8.19 -15.34
CA GLU A 63 7.10 -8.06 -16.63
C GLU A 63 6.66 -6.80 -17.41
N ILE A 64 6.60 -5.67 -16.71
CA ILE A 64 6.21 -4.38 -17.27
C ILE A 64 7.38 -3.38 -17.26
N PRO A 65 7.33 -2.32 -18.08
CA PRO A 65 8.33 -1.25 -18.00
C PRO A 65 8.40 -0.61 -16.61
N TYR A 66 9.62 -0.32 -16.16
CA TYR A 66 9.88 0.29 -14.85
C TYR A 66 9.13 1.61 -14.69
N GLU A 67 9.05 2.42 -15.74
CA GLU A 67 8.38 3.72 -15.72
C GLU A 67 6.88 3.57 -15.42
N LYS A 68 6.25 2.50 -15.94
CA LYS A 68 4.85 2.19 -15.65
C LYS A 68 4.68 1.77 -14.19
N ALA A 69 5.52 0.85 -13.72
CA ALA A 69 5.50 0.40 -12.32
C ALA A 69 5.76 1.56 -11.34
N LEU A 70 6.66 2.47 -11.71
CA LEU A 70 6.98 3.66 -10.93
C LEU A 70 5.79 4.62 -10.87
N SER A 71 5.13 4.87 -12.00
CA SER A 71 3.91 5.69 -12.05
C SER A 71 2.83 5.09 -11.16
N ASP A 72 2.54 3.78 -11.31
CA ASP A 72 1.52 3.09 -10.54
C ASP A 72 1.83 3.13 -9.03
N THR A 73 3.11 2.93 -8.65
CA THR A 73 3.57 3.00 -7.26
C THR A 73 3.41 4.41 -6.68
N LYS A 74 3.86 5.44 -7.42
CA LYS A 74 3.74 6.85 -6.98
C LYS A 74 2.29 7.26 -6.78
N THR A 75 1.42 6.96 -7.74
CA THR A 75 0.00 7.28 -7.65
C THR A 75 -0.67 6.64 -6.43
N LEU A 76 -0.27 5.41 -6.08
CA LEU A 76 -0.80 4.78 -4.87
C LEU A 76 -0.27 5.43 -3.59
N VAL A 77 1.04 5.69 -3.53
CA VAL A 77 1.70 6.34 -2.38
C VAL A 77 1.14 7.74 -2.13
N GLU A 78 0.91 8.53 -3.17
CA GLU A 78 0.31 9.88 -3.07
C GLU A 78 -1.07 9.81 -2.40
N LYS A 79 -1.94 8.89 -2.84
CA LYS A 79 -3.25 8.67 -2.20
C LYS A 79 -3.13 8.23 -0.74
N MET A 80 -2.12 7.43 -0.41
CA MET A 80 -1.87 6.99 0.95
C MET A 80 -1.34 8.12 1.85
N GLN A 81 -0.56 9.05 1.29
CA GLN A 81 -0.08 10.24 1.99
C GLN A 81 -1.23 11.19 2.32
N GLU A 82 -2.11 11.46 1.35
CA GLU A 82 -3.29 12.33 1.53
C GLU A 82 -4.26 11.80 2.60
N THR A 83 -4.30 10.48 2.80
CA THR A 83 -5.18 9.80 3.76
C THR A 83 -4.55 9.60 5.14
N GLY A 84 -3.30 10.07 5.33
CA GLY A 84 -2.61 10.02 6.62
C GLY A 84 -2.17 8.61 7.04
N ILE A 85 -1.91 7.70 6.09
CA ILE A 85 -1.54 6.31 6.34
C ILE A 85 -0.08 6.18 6.83
N PHE A 86 0.80 7.04 6.35
CA PHE A 86 2.21 7.03 6.73
C PHE A 86 2.46 7.79 8.04
N GLU A 87 3.50 7.38 8.76
CA GLU A 87 4.02 8.14 9.91
C GLU A 87 4.48 9.53 9.45
N SER A 88 4.17 10.56 10.25
CA SER A 88 4.56 11.96 10.03
C SER A 88 5.99 12.25 10.45
#